data_AF-A0A0J8Y1N7-F1
#
_entry.id   AF-A0A0J8Y1N7-F1
#
_cell.length_a   1.000
_cell.length_b   1.000
_cell.length_c   1.000
_cell.angle_alpha   90.00
_cell.angle_beta   90.00
_cell.angle_gamma   90.00
#
_symmetry.space_group_name_H-M   'P 1'
#
loop_
_entity.id
_entity.type
_entity.pdbx_description
1 polymer ?
#
loop_
_entity_poly.entity_id
_entity_poly.type
_entity_poly.pdbx_seq_one_letter_code
_entity_poly.pdbx_strand_id
1 'polypeptide(L)'
;MPSKMQNGSTTSSLVIAALVGSVVGFILATAVWQREQHPTLEQYQLAVDKSQQLEAKYSKLEASYTELETQSSLDKEQYTTELEAANVQLELQKKDFDAQLASLKKQQKKMTVTQKKLDTKVVALKTTAEKQKVVLDNSKELYQQQLKLQKQVDNAAVDVKKAQAVAKESKKACDEFKSGTSWDWVSEADCTKYEAKLDIVQGEQAKLSALEAELEALNRKIEISLPK
;
A
#
# COMPACT_ATOMS: atom_id res chain seq x y z
N MET A 1 -6.19 -14.14 -53.08
CA MET A 1 -6.61 -14.69 -54.39
C MET A 1 -7.82 -13.90 -54.89
N PRO A 2 -8.03 -13.66 -56.20
CA PRO A 2 -7.17 -13.97 -57.34
C PRO A 2 -6.92 -12.80 -58.33
N SER A 3 -5.90 -13.04 -59.15
CA SER A 3 -5.53 -12.37 -60.40
C SER A 3 -6.61 -12.49 -61.48
N LYS A 4 -6.63 -11.53 -62.42
CA LYS A 4 -6.98 -11.80 -63.82
C LYS A 4 -6.21 -10.86 -64.75
N MET A 5 -5.24 -11.44 -65.44
CA MET A 5 -4.74 -10.94 -66.73
C MET A 5 -5.85 -11.01 -67.78
N GLN A 6 -5.91 -10.02 -68.67
CA GLN A 6 -6.52 -10.17 -69.99
C GLN A 6 -5.64 -9.53 -71.05
N ASN A 7 -5.17 -10.39 -71.95
CA ASN A 7 -4.58 -10.08 -73.25
C ASN A 7 -5.68 -9.65 -74.24
N GLY A 8 -5.36 -8.73 -75.15
CA GLY A 8 -6.09 -8.60 -76.43
C GLY A 8 -5.98 -7.24 -77.09
N SER A 9 -5.18 -7.14 -78.18
CA SER A 9 -5.47 -6.38 -79.40
C SER A 9 -4.20 -6.21 -80.25
N THR A 10 -3.84 -7.24 -81.00
CA THR A 10 -2.71 -7.24 -81.96
C THR A 10 -3.12 -6.81 -83.37
N THR A 11 -4.33 -6.30 -83.56
CA THR A 11 -4.86 -5.86 -84.87
C THR A 11 -4.86 -4.34 -85.07
N SER A 12 -4.63 -3.56 -84.02
CA SER A 12 -4.49 -2.08 -84.14
C SER A 12 -3.08 -1.64 -84.55
N SER A 13 -2.05 -2.47 -84.30
CA SER A 13 -0.66 -2.08 -84.56
C SER A 13 -0.28 -2.06 -86.04
N LEU A 14 -0.87 -2.88 -86.90
CA LEU A 14 -0.46 -2.97 -88.31
C LEU A 14 -0.96 -1.80 -89.16
N VAL A 15 -2.15 -1.27 -88.88
CA VAL A 15 -2.71 -0.11 -89.59
C VAL A 15 -2.07 1.20 -89.12
N ILE A 16 -1.73 1.29 -87.82
CA ILE A 16 -0.99 2.43 -87.26
C ILE A 16 0.47 2.42 -87.76
N ALA A 17 1.12 1.25 -87.87
CA ALA A 17 2.48 1.16 -88.41
C ALA A 17 2.59 1.57 -89.90
N ALA A 18 1.59 1.24 -90.73
CA ALA A 18 1.58 1.59 -92.15
C ALA A 18 1.35 3.10 -92.40
N LEU A 19 0.53 3.76 -91.58
CA LEU A 19 0.28 5.21 -91.69
C LEU A 19 1.42 6.05 -91.09
N VAL A 20 2.10 5.56 -90.05
CA VAL A 20 3.29 6.22 -89.49
C VAL A 20 4.52 6.05 -90.40
N GLY A 21 4.66 4.90 -91.07
CA GLY A 21 5.74 4.66 -92.04
C GLY A 21 5.67 5.56 -93.28
N SER A 22 4.47 5.87 -93.76
CA SER A 22 4.25 6.76 -94.91
C SER A 22 4.62 8.23 -94.61
N VAL A 23 4.31 8.73 -93.42
CA VAL A 23 4.60 10.13 -93.04
C VAL A 23 6.08 10.33 -92.74
N VAL A 24 6.74 9.36 -92.09
CA VAL A 24 8.20 9.45 -91.82
C VAL A 24 9.02 9.29 -93.11
N GLY A 25 8.58 8.42 -94.04
CA GLY A 25 9.25 8.23 -95.34
C GLY A 25 9.18 9.47 -96.24
N PHE A 26 8.05 10.19 -96.25
CA PHE A 26 7.90 11.40 -97.07
C PHE A 26 8.72 12.59 -96.52
N ILE A 27 8.84 12.71 -95.19
CA ILE A 27 9.62 13.80 -94.54
C ILE A 27 11.13 13.63 -94.79
N LEU A 28 11.65 12.39 -94.81
CA LEU A 28 13.07 12.16 -95.13
C LEU A 28 13.39 12.35 -96.61
N ALA A 29 12.47 11.98 -97.52
CA ALA A 29 12.67 12.14 -98.96
C ALA A 29 12.70 13.63 -99.39
N THR A 30 11.88 14.49 -98.78
CA THR A 30 11.95 15.94 -99.04
C THR A 30 13.14 16.63 -98.36
N ALA A 31 13.67 16.06 -97.26
CA ALA A 31 14.84 16.62 -96.58
C ALA A 31 16.17 16.31 -97.28
N VAL A 32 16.28 15.18 -98.00
CA VAL A 32 17.50 14.79 -98.72
C VAL A 32 17.76 15.65 -99.96
N TRP A 33 16.70 16.11 -100.65
CA TRP A 33 16.83 16.96 -101.85
C TRP A 33 17.01 18.45 -101.53
N GLN A 34 16.99 18.84 -100.25
CA GLN A 34 17.17 20.22 -99.78
C GLN A 34 18.49 20.40 -99.01
N ARG A 35 19.49 19.58 -99.33
CA ARG A 35 20.83 19.58 -98.72
C ARG A 35 21.85 20.33 -99.59
N GLU A 36 21.52 21.56 -99.97
CA GLU A 36 22.50 22.57 -100.40
C GLU A 36 22.51 23.70 -99.37
N GLN A 37 23.07 23.41 -98.21
CA GLN A 37 23.73 24.43 -97.39
C GLN A 37 25.00 23.79 -96.87
N HIS A 38 26.10 24.05 -97.57
CA HIS A 38 27.40 24.05 -96.91
C HIS A 38 27.24 24.95 -95.68
N PRO A 39 27.52 24.46 -94.45
CA PRO A 39 27.39 25.31 -93.29
C PRO A 39 28.22 26.56 -93.55
N THR A 40 27.56 27.71 -93.58
CA THR A 40 28.27 28.98 -93.70
C THR A 40 29.24 29.07 -92.52
N LEU A 41 30.38 29.74 -92.71
CA LEU A 41 31.43 29.86 -91.69
C LEU A 41 30.84 30.27 -90.32
N GLU A 42 29.80 31.10 -90.33
CA GLU A 42 29.06 31.54 -89.14
C GLU A 42 28.27 30.44 -88.43
N GLN A 43 27.65 29.50 -89.16
CA GLN A 43 26.94 28.37 -88.53
C GLN A 43 27.92 27.40 -87.85
N TYR A 44 29.11 27.24 -88.42
CA TYR A 44 30.17 26.45 -87.80
C TYR A 44 30.70 27.14 -86.53
N GLN A 45 30.95 28.45 -86.58
CA GLN A 45 31.35 29.24 -85.40
C GLN A 45 30.29 29.18 -84.29
N LEU A 46 29.02 29.32 -84.64
CA LEU A 46 27.92 29.22 -83.68
C LEU A 46 27.76 27.82 -83.07
N ALA A 47 28.08 26.76 -83.82
CA ALA A 47 28.12 25.39 -83.31
C ALA A 47 29.32 25.17 -82.37
N VAL A 48 30.49 25.71 -82.71
CA VAL A 48 31.70 25.66 -81.86
C VAL A 48 31.48 26.44 -80.56
N ASP A 49 30.92 27.65 -80.63
CA ASP A 49 30.58 28.46 -79.45
C ASP A 49 29.56 27.77 -78.55
N LYS A 50 28.53 27.13 -79.14
CA LYS A 50 27.57 26.31 -78.39
C LYS A 50 28.23 25.09 -77.74
N SER A 51 29.15 24.44 -78.44
CA SER A 51 29.90 23.31 -77.89
C SER A 51 30.75 23.74 -76.69
N GLN A 52 31.48 24.85 -76.80
CA GLN A 52 32.27 25.40 -75.70
C GLN A 52 31.38 25.83 -74.51
N GLN A 53 30.22 26.45 -74.78
CA GLN A 53 29.26 26.78 -73.72
C GLN A 53 28.65 25.54 -73.06
N LEU A 54 28.41 24.47 -73.81
CA LEU A 54 27.95 23.20 -73.25
C LEU A 54 29.04 22.57 -72.39
N GLU A 55 30.28 22.52 -72.87
CA GLU A 55 31.42 21.98 -72.13
C GLU A 55 31.67 22.76 -70.82
N ALA A 56 31.57 24.09 -70.87
CA ALA A 56 31.62 24.93 -69.67
C ALA A 56 30.45 24.68 -68.69
N LYS A 57 29.26 24.35 -69.20
CA LYS A 57 28.12 23.96 -68.36
C LYS A 57 28.30 22.56 -67.77
N TYR A 58 28.82 21.60 -68.53
CA TYR A 58 29.09 20.25 -68.06
C TYR A 58 30.18 20.24 -66.99
N SER A 59 31.28 20.96 -67.19
CA SER A 59 32.35 21.08 -66.18
C SER A 59 31.86 21.74 -64.90
N LYS A 60 31.03 22.79 -65.00
CA LYS A 60 30.40 23.42 -63.83
C LYS A 60 29.43 22.48 -63.11
N LEU A 61 28.68 21.69 -63.88
CA LEU A 61 27.73 20.71 -63.34
C LEU A 61 28.47 19.56 -62.64
N GLU A 62 29.54 19.03 -63.24
CA GLU A 62 30.39 18.00 -62.66
C GLU A 62 31.08 18.47 -61.38
N ALA A 63 31.59 19.71 -61.35
CA ALA A 63 32.08 20.34 -60.12
C ALA A 63 31.00 20.44 -59.03
N SER A 64 29.76 20.81 -59.39
CA SER A 64 28.66 20.85 -58.42
C SER A 64 28.22 19.47 -57.93
N TYR A 65 28.26 18.44 -58.78
CA TYR A 65 27.93 17.07 -58.39
C TYR A 65 28.98 16.50 -57.43
N THR A 66 30.26 16.71 -57.71
CA THR A 66 31.35 16.28 -56.84
C THR A 66 31.33 17.01 -55.49
N GLU A 67 31.03 18.31 -55.48
CA GLU A 67 30.80 19.06 -54.24
C GLU A 67 29.58 18.53 -53.45
N LEU A 68 28.48 18.24 -54.13
CA LEU A 68 27.28 17.72 -53.48
C LEU A 68 27.46 16.29 -52.94
N GLU A 69 28.19 15.44 -53.67
CA GLU A 69 28.50 14.07 -53.25
C GLU A 69 29.42 14.08 -52.02
N THR A 70 30.45 14.94 -52.02
CA THR A 70 31.35 15.11 -50.88
C THR A 70 30.60 15.66 -49.67
N GLN A 71 29.77 16.70 -49.82
CA GLN A 71 28.93 17.22 -48.73
C GLN A 71 27.95 16.16 -48.21
N SER A 72 27.28 15.42 -49.10
CA SER A 72 26.35 14.36 -48.70
C SER A 72 27.05 13.23 -47.95
N SER A 73 28.29 12.90 -48.30
CA SER A 73 29.08 11.89 -47.58
C SER A 73 29.46 12.37 -46.18
N LEU A 74 29.90 13.63 -46.05
CA LEU A 74 30.23 14.27 -44.77
C LEU A 74 29.01 14.37 -43.85
N ASP A 75 27.86 14.80 -44.39
CA ASP A 75 26.62 14.91 -43.61
C ASP A 75 26.17 13.54 -43.10
N LYS A 76 26.23 12.50 -43.95
CA LYS A 76 25.91 11.13 -43.54
C LYS A 76 26.83 10.66 -42.42
N GLU A 77 28.13 10.90 -42.53
CA GLU A 77 29.10 10.51 -41.51
C GLU A 77 28.84 11.24 -40.19
N GLN A 78 28.54 12.54 -40.24
CA GLN A 78 28.16 13.33 -39.06
C GLN A 78 26.88 12.79 -38.40
N TYR A 79 25.82 12.55 -39.19
CA TYR A 79 24.57 12.00 -38.66
C TYR A 79 24.75 10.59 -38.08
N THR A 80 25.56 9.73 -38.70
CA THR A 80 25.84 8.40 -38.14
C THR A 80 26.58 8.50 -36.82
N THR A 81 27.58 9.40 -36.73
CA THR A 81 28.35 9.63 -35.52
C THR A 81 27.48 10.19 -34.39
N GLU A 82 26.60 11.15 -34.71
CA GLU A 82 25.66 11.72 -33.75
C GLU A 82 24.62 10.70 -33.29
N LEU A 83 24.13 9.86 -34.19
CA LEU A 83 23.19 8.79 -33.87
C LEU A 83 23.83 7.71 -32.99
N GLU A 84 25.08 7.33 -33.26
CA GLU A 84 25.84 6.41 -32.41
C GLU A 84 26.07 7.01 -31.02
N ALA A 85 26.49 8.27 -30.94
CA ALA A 85 26.66 8.97 -29.67
C ALA A 85 25.34 9.05 -28.88
N ALA A 86 24.23 9.37 -29.54
CA ALA A 86 22.90 9.40 -28.93
C ALA A 86 22.46 8.01 -28.45
N ASN A 87 22.71 6.95 -29.23
CA ASN A 87 22.41 5.57 -28.84
C ASN A 87 23.22 5.13 -27.62
N VAL A 88 24.51 5.47 -27.56
CA VAL A 88 25.36 5.18 -26.39
C VAL A 88 24.82 5.90 -25.15
N GLN A 89 24.41 7.17 -25.27
CA GLN A 89 23.80 7.89 -24.15
C GLN A 89 22.47 7.27 -23.71
N LEU A 90 21.62 6.86 -24.66
CA LEU A 90 20.36 6.17 -24.37
C LEU A 90 20.58 4.85 -23.64
N GLU A 91 21.56 4.05 -24.05
CA GLU A 91 21.90 2.80 -23.39
C GLU A 91 22.47 3.01 -21.99
N LEU A 92 23.27 4.08 -21.78
CA LEU A 92 23.72 4.47 -20.44
C LEU A 92 22.55 4.88 -19.55
N GLN A 93 21.62 5.71 -20.06
CA GLN A 93 20.44 6.12 -19.31
C GLN A 93 19.54 4.93 -18.98
N LYS A 94 19.31 4.00 -19.92
CA LYS A 94 18.55 2.77 -19.64
C LYS A 94 19.17 1.96 -18.52
N LYS A 95 20.49 1.76 -18.55
CA LYS A 95 21.20 1.04 -17.48
C LYS A 95 21.08 1.74 -16.13
N ASP A 96 21.16 3.07 -16.12
CA ASP A 96 20.98 3.85 -14.89
C ASP A 96 19.54 3.75 -14.36
N PHE A 97 18.53 3.87 -15.23
CA PHE A 97 17.13 3.68 -14.86
C PHE A 97 16.85 2.26 -14.36
N ASP A 98 17.43 1.23 -14.98
CA ASP A 98 17.31 -0.15 -14.52
C ASP A 98 17.94 -0.35 -13.14
N ALA A 99 19.10 0.26 -12.89
CA ALA A 99 19.75 0.25 -11.58
C ALA A 99 18.90 0.98 -10.52
N GLN A 100 18.33 2.14 -10.86
CA GLN A 100 17.43 2.89 -10.00
C GLN A 100 16.15 2.10 -9.69
N LEU A 101 15.54 1.46 -10.69
CA LEU A 101 14.36 0.60 -10.52
C LEU A 101 14.66 -0.61 -9.63
N ALA A 102 15.81 -1.24 -9.79
CA ALA A 102 16.23 -2.34 -8.93
C ALA A 102 16.42 -1.88 -7.47
N SER A 103 17.04 -0.72 -7.27
CA SER A 103 17.20 -0.11 -5.94
C SER A 103 15.85 0.23 -5.30
N LEU A 104 14.96 0.88 -6.06
CA LEU A 104 13.59 1.21 -5.63
C LEU A 104 12.80 -0.03 -5.25
N LYS A 105 12.82 -1.09 -6.07
CA LYS A 105 12.18 -2.38 -5.73
C LYS A 105 12.75 -2.98 -4.44
N LYS A 106 14.05 -2.88 -4.21
CA LYS A 106 14.69 -3.36 -2.97
C LYS A 106 14.25 -2.52 -1.76
N GLN A 107 14.16 -1.20 -1.90
CA GLN A 107 13.66 -0.31 -0.86
C GLN A 107 12.19 -0.58 -0.55
N GLN A 108 11.34 -0.73 -1.57
CA GLN A 108 9.93 -1.07 -1.41
C GLN A 108 9.76 -2.37 -0.62
N LYS A 109 10.48 -3.44 -0.99
CA LYS A 109 10.47 -4.71 -0.25
C LYS A 109 10.89 -4.53 1.22
N LYS A 110 11.95 -3.76 1.48
CA LYS A 110 12.37 -3.44 2.85
C LYS A 110 11.29 -2.70 3.63
N MET A 111 10.67 -1.68 3.03
CA MET A 111 9.59 -0.91 3.66
C MET A 111 8.39 -1.79 3.97
N THR A 112 7.96 -2.66 3.04
CA THR A 112 6.86 -3.60 3.28
C THR A 112 7.15 -4.56 4.43
N VAL A 113 8.38 -5.08 4.52
CA VAL A 113 8.78 -5.96 5.64
C VAL A 113 8.79 -5.19 6.96
N THR A 114 9.32 -3.97 6.97
CA THR A 114 9.33 -3.12 8.17
C THR A 114 7.91 -2.79 8.61
N GLN A 115 7.03 -2.43 7.69
CA GLN A 115 5.61 -2.14 7.98
C GLN A 115 4.92 -3.35 8.61
N LYS A 116 5.06 -4.55 8.03
CA LYS A 116 4.48 -5.78 8.61
C LYS A 116 5.01 -6.08 10.02
N LYS A 117 6.32 -5.88 10.25
CA LYS A 117 6.92 -6.03 11.58
C LYS A 117 6.37 -4.99 12.56
N LEU A 118 6.17 -3.75 12.13
CA LEU A 118 5.60 -2.69 12.94
C LEU A 118 4.14 -2.99 13.29
N ASP A 119 3.33 -3.42 12.32
CA ASP A 119 1.94 -3.81 12.54
C ASP A 119 1.84 -4.96 13.54
N THR A 120 2.71 -5.96 13.42
CA THR A 120 2.74 -7.08 14.37
C THR A 120 3.11 -6.60 15.78
N LYS A 121 4.08 -5.69 15.91
CA LYS A 121 4.42 -5.07 17.20
C LYS A 121 3.25 -4.26 17.75
N VAL A 122 2.59 -3.45 16.92
CA VAL A 122 1.43 -2.64 17.35
C VAL A 122 0.29 -3.54 17.84
N VAL A 123 -0.01 -4.63 17.14
CA VAL A 123 -1.01 -5.61 17.58
C VAL A 123 -0.59 -6.23 18.92
N ALA A 124 0.66 -6.69 19.05
CA ALA A 124 1.16 -7.27 20.31
C ALA A 124 1.11 -6.26 21.48
N LEU A 125 1.46 -5.00 21.23
CA LEU A 125 1.38 -3.93 22.23
C LEU A 125 -0.07 -3.64 22.61
N LYS A 126 -1.00 -3.56 21.65
CA LYS A 126 -2.44 -3.37 21.93
C LYS A 126 -3.00 -4.52 22.75
N THR A 127 -2.73 -5.76 22.37
CA THR A 127 -3.15 -6.95 23.13
C THR A 127 -2.60 -6.92 24.56
N THR A 128 -1.35 -6.48 24.74
CA THR A 128 -0.74 -6.36 26.07
C THR A 128 -1.39 -5.25 26.88
N ALA A 129 -1.67 -4.10 26.27
CA ALA A 129 -2.37 -2.98 26.91
C ALA A 129 -3.81 -3.35 27.28
N GLU A 130 -4.53 -4.10 26.44
CA GLU A 130 -5.86 -4.63 26.74
C GLU A 130 -5.82 -5.62 27.91
N LYS A 131 -4.85 -6.54 27.93
CA LYS A 131 -4.66 -7.46 29.07
C LYS A 131 -4.36 -6.69 30.36
N GLN A 132 -3.47 -5.70 30.31
CA GLN A 132 -3.16 -4.85 31.46
C GLN A 132 -4.39 -4.08 31.94
N LYS A 133 -5.19 -3.56 31.00
CA LYS A 133 -6.45 -2.88 31.31
C LYS A 133 -7.44 -3.82 32.01
N VAL A 134 -7.63 -5.04 31.50
CA VAL A 134 -8.52 -6.04 32.11
C VAL A 134 -8.06 -6.41 33.52
N VAL A 135 -6.75 -6.61 33.74
CA VAL A 135 -6.21 -6.89 35.08
C VAL A 135 -6.40 -5.70 36.02
N LEU A 136 -6.21 -4.47 35.53
CA LEU A 136 -6.38 -3.26 36.34
C LEU A 136 -7.85 -3.00 36.69
N ASP A 137 -8.77 -3.19 35.74
CA ASP A 137 -10.21 -3.07 35.97
C ASP A 137 -10.70 -4.16 36.94
N ASN A 138 -10.27 -5.41 36.76
CA ASN A 138 -10.63 -6.52 37.64
C ASN A 138 -10.09 -6.33 39.07
N SER A 139 -8.83 -5.92 39.21
CA SER A 139 -8.25 -5.63 40.52
C SER A 139 -8.98 -4.48 41.23
N LYS A 140 -9.31 -3.40 40.52
CA LYS A 140 -10.10 -2.29 41.06
C LYS A 140 -11.48 -2.75 41.58
N GLU A 141 -12.19 -3.58 40.82
CA GLU A 141 -13.47 -4.15 41.27
C GLU A 141 -13.31 -5.01 42.52
N LEU A 142 -12.29 -5.88 42.56
CA LEU A 142 -11.99 -6.71 43.73
C LEU A 142 -11.69 -5.86 44.97
N TYR A 143 -10.87 -4.82 44.86
CA TYR A 143 -10.58 -3.92 45.98
C TYR A 143 -11.81 -3.14 46.46
N GLN A 144 -12.70 -2.73 45.55
CA GLN A 144 -13.96 -2.10 45.93
C GLN A 144 -14.89 -3.07 46.66
N GLN A 145 -14.93 -4.35 46.25
CA GLN A 145 -15.68 -5.39 46.95
C GLN A 145 -15.09 -5.64 48.33
N GLN A 146 -13.77 -5.73 48.44
CA GLN A 146 -13.05 -5.90 49.71
C GLN A 146 -13.40 -4.78 50.70
N LEU A 147 -13.38 -3.53 50.25
CA LEU A 147 -13.71 -2.38 51.11
C LEU A 147 -15.18 -2.42 51.57
N LYS A 148 -16.11 -2.84 50.69
CA LYS A 148 -17.53 -2.98 51.05
C LYS A 148 -17.74 -4.10 52.06
N LEU A 149 -17.11 -5.26 51.85
CA LEU A 149 -17.19 -6.39 52.78
C LEU A 149 -16.55 -6.05 54.13
N GLN A 150 -15.39 -5.37 54.13
CA GLN A 150 -14.75 -4.92 55.37
C GLN A 150 -15.69 -4.02 56.19
N LYS A 151 -16.39 -3.07 55.55
CA LYS A 151 -17.39 -2.24 56.23
C LYS A 151 -18.56 -3.08 56.79
N GLN A 152 -18.99 -4.11 56.07
CA GLN A 152 -20.03 -5.02 56.55
C GLN A 152 -19.57 -5.84 57.76
N VAL A 153 -18.31 -6.33 57.74
CA VAL A 153 -17.69 -7.02 58.89
C VAL A 153 -17.59 -6.07 60.09
N ASP A 154 -17.13 -4.83 59.90
CA ASP A 154 -17.02 -3.85 60.98
C ASP A 154 -18.40 -3.55 61.60
N ASN A 155 -19.44 -3.38 60.77
CA ASN A 155 -20.82 -3.17 61.25
C ASN A 155 -21.37 -4.40 61.98
N ALA A 156 -21.19 -5.60 61.42
CA ALA A 156 -21.59 -6.84 62.06
C ALA A 156 -20.87 -7.06 63.39
N ALA A 157 -19.60 -6.66 63.51
CA ALA A 157 -18.83 -6.76 64.74
C ALA A 157 -19.37 -5.81 65.82
N VAL A 158 -19.83 -4.62 65.42
CA VAL A 158 -20.54 -3.69 66.31
C VAL A 158 -21.88 -4.29 66.76
N ASP A 159 -22.62 -4.93 65.87
CA ASP A 159 -23.93 -5.52 66.20
C ASP A 159 -23.80 -6.75 67.11
N VAL A 160 -22.77 -7.59 66.90
CA VAL A 160 -22.41 -8.67 67.85
C VAL A 160 -22.06 -8.10 69.22
N LYS A 161 -21.27 -7.02 69.29
CA LYS A 161 -20.93 -6.36 70.57
C LYS A 161 -22.16 -5.80 71.28
N LYS A 162 -23.08 -5.18 70.55
CA LYS A 162 -24.36 -4.68 71.11
C LYS A 162 -25.22 -5.84 71.61
N ALA A 163 -25.38 -6.90 70.81
CA ALA A 163 -26.13 -8.09 71.19
C ALA A 163 -25.52 -8.77 72.43
N GLN A 164 -24.19 -8.88 72.50
CA GLN A 164 -23.49 -9.40 73.69
C GLN A 164 -23.69 -8.51 74.93
N ALA A 165 -23.70 -7.19 74.79
CA ALA A 165 -23.96 -6.28 75.89
C ALA A 165 -25.39 -6.46 76.44
N VAL A 166 -26.38 -6.51 75.54
CA VAL A 166 -27.79 -6.75 75.89
C VAL A 166 -28.01 -8.13 76.51
N ALA A 167 -27.28 -9.15 76.05
CA ALA A 167 -27.28 -10.48 76.66
C ALA A 167 -26.64 -10.46 78.07
N LYS A 168 -25.49 -9.79 78.26
CA LYS A 168 -24.84 -9.65 79.58
C LYS A 168 -25.71 -8.92 80.60
N GLU A 169 -26.47 -7.91 80.17
CA GLU A 169 -27.43 -7.22 81.03
C GLU A 169 -28.54 -8.16 81.51
N SER A 170 -29.08 -8.98 80.60
CA SER A 170 -30.09 -10.00 80.95
C SER A 170 -29.51 -11.21 81.71
N LYS A 171 -28.19 -11.43 81.61
CA LYS A 171 -27.49 -12.43 82.41
C LYS A 171 -27.52 -12.08 83.90
N LYS A 172 -27.27 -10.81 84.25
CA LYS A 172 -27.29 -10.35 85.65
C LYS A 172 -28.64 -10.64 86.31
N ALA A 173 -29.74 -10.37 85.61
CA ALA A 173 -31.10 -10.67 86.11
C ALA A 173 -31.34 -12.18 86.33
N CYS A 174 -30.88 -13.04 85.41
CA CYS A 174 -31.00 -14.50 85.58
C CYS A 174 -30.05 -15.07 86.66
N ASP A 175 -28.83 -14.52 86.79
CA ASP A 175 -27.87 -14.93 87.82
C ASP A 175 -28.35 -14.54 89.24
N GLU A 176 -28.96 -13.36 89.42
CA GLU A 176 -29.56 -12.92 90.69
C GLU A 176 -30.78 -13.77 91.09
N PHE A 177 -31.59 -14.21 90.11
CA PHE A 177 -32.67 -15.18 90.34
C PHE A 177 -32.12 -16.54 90.79
N LYS A 178 -31.09 -17.08 90.12
CA LYS A 178 -30.48 -18.38 90.45
C LYS A 178 -29.68 -18.38 91.74
N SER A 179 -29.09 -17.25 92.14
CA SER A 179 -28.33 -17.13 93.39
C SER A 179 -29.21 -17.02 94.63
N GLY A 180 -30.55 -16.98 94.47
CA GLY A 180 -31.52 -16.95 95.57
C GLY A 180 -31.39 -15.73 96.48
N THR A 181 -30.72 -14.67 95.99
CA THR A 181 -30.32 -13.49 96.78
C THR A 181 -31.20 -12.28 96.53
N SER A 182 -32.15 -12.37 95.59
CA SER A 182 -33.04 -11.26 95.23
C SER A 182 -34.32 -11.26 96.06
N TRP A 183 -34.56 -10.15 96.77
CA TRP A 183 -35.90 -9.72 97.21
C TRP A 183 -36.76 -9.19 96.05
N ASP A 184 -36.19 -9.12 94.84
CA ASP A 184 -36.79 -8.57 93.63
C ASP A 184 -37.62 -9.63 92.87
N TRP A 185 -38.68 -9.19 92.18
CA TRP A 185 -39.73 -9.99 91.51
C TRP A 185 -39.27 -10.85 90.31
N VAL A 186 -37.97 -11.09 90.15
CA VAL A 186 -37.39 -11.74 88.96
C VAL A 186 -37.89 -13.18 88.84
N SER A 187 -38.18 -13.63 87.62
CA SER A 187 -38.90 -14.89 87.36
C SER A 187 -38.17 -15.81 86.39
N GLU A 188 -38.62 -17.06 86.27
CA GLU A 188 -38.15 -18.02 85.25
C GLU A 188 -38.28 -17.46 83.81
N ALA A 189 -39.21 -16.52 83.59
CA ALA A 189 -39.36 -15.80 82.33
C ALA A 189 -38.15 -14.90 81.98
N ASP A 190 -37.35 -14.49 82.95
CA ASP A 190 -36.16 -13.66 82.71
C ASP A 190 -34.95 -14.51 82.28
N CYS A 191 -34.87 -15.77 82.73
CA CYS A 191 -33.90 -16.73 82.22
C CYS A 191 -34.21 -17.18 80.78
N THR A 192 -35.49 -17.39 80.43
CA THR A 192 -35.88 -17.69 79.02
C THR A 192 -35.62 -16.51 78.08
N LYS A 193 -35.81 -15.26 78.54
CA LYS A 193 -35.40 -14.06 77.79
C LYS A 193 -33.89 -13.99 77.58
N TYR A 194 -33.08 -14.42 78.54
CA TYR A 194 -31.63 -14.47 78.40
C TYR A 194 -31.20 -15.53 77.37
N GLU A 195 -31.80 -16.73 77.38
CA GLU A 195 -31.55 -17.75 76.37
C GLU A 195 -31.94 -17.29 74.95
N ALA A 196 -33.11 -16.66 74.80
CA ALA A 196 -33.51 -16.05 73.53
C ALA A 196 -32.52 -14.97 73.03
N LYS A 197 -31.91 -14.20 73.95
CA LYS A 197 -30.87 -13.22 73.62
C LYS A 197 -29.53 -13.87 73.28
N LEU A 198 -29.19 -15.00 73.88
CA LEU A 198 -28.01 -15.79 73.49
C LEU A 198 -28.15 -16.36 72.08
N ASP A 199 -29.34 -16.82 71.69
CA ASP A 199 -29.62 -17.28 70.32
C ASP A 199 -29.43 -16.14 69.31
N ILE A 200 -29.85 -14.91 69.64
CA ILE A 200 -29.60 -13.73 68.79
C ILE A 200 -28.09 -13.46 68.68
N VAL A 201 -27.33 -13.56 69.78
CA VAL A 201 -25.86 -13.40 69.76
C VAL A 201 -25.21 -14.46 68.88
N GLN A 202 -25.61 -15.73 69.00
CA GLN A 202 -25.10 -16.80 68.13
C GLN A 202 -25.45 -16.58 66.66
N GLY A 203 -26.67 -16.10 66.37
CA GLY A 203 -27.09 -15.75 65.02
C GLY A 203 -26.26 -14.62 64.41
N GLU A 204 -26.02 -13.53 65.16
CA GLU A 204 -25.16 -12.42 64.70
C GLU A 204 -23.69 -12.85 64.58
N GLN A 205 -23.20 -13.70 65.48
CA GLN A 205 -21.84 -14.21 65.43
C GLN A 205 -21.62 -15.18 64.25
N ALA A 206 -22.64 -15.94 63.86
CA ALA A 206 -22.64 -16.75 62.65
C ALA A 206 -22.66 -15.89 61.36
N LYS A 207 -23.38 -14.76 61.35
CA LYS A 207 -23.33 -13.81 60.23
C LYS A 207 -21.95 -13.16 60.10
N LEU A 208 -21.33 -12.80 61.23
CA LEU A 208 -19.99 -12.23 61.24
C LEU A 208 -18.95 -13.23 60.72
N SER A 209 -18.98 -14.48 61.20
CA SER A 209 -18.05 -15.51 60.71
C SER A 209 -18.25 -15.84 59.22
N ALA A 210 -19.50 -15.77 58.72
CA ALA A 210 -19.78 -15.92 57.30
C ALA A 210 -19.18 -14.76 56.47
N LEU A 211 -19.32 -13.51 56.91
CA LEU A 211 -18.73 -12.35 56.24
C LEU A 211 -17.19 -12.36 56.27
N GLU A 212 -16.60 -12.79 57.39
CA GLU A 212 -15.14 -12.97 57.51
C GLU A 212 -14.64 -14.07 56.55
N ALA A 213 -15.37 -15.18 56.42
CA ALA A 213 -15.06 -16.25 55.48
C ALA A 213 -15.16 -15.78 54.01
N GLU A 214 -16.17 -14.96 53.67
CA GLU A 214 -16.27 -14.35 52.34
C GLU A 214 -15.11 -13.38 52.07
N LEU A 215 -14.69 -12.60 53.07
CA LEU A 215 -13.56 -11.68 52.97
C LEU A 215 -12.24 -12.43 52.78
N GLU A 216 -12.04 -13.54 53.49
CA GLU A 216 -10.86 -14.40 53.30
C GLU A 216 -10.87 -15.06 51.91
N ALA A 217 -12.01 -15.53 51.43
CA ALA A 217 -12.16 -16.08 50.08
C ALA A 217 -11.86 -15.03 49.00
N LEU A 218 -12.27 -13.78 49.22
CA LEU A 218 -11.97 -12.66 48.32
C LEU A 218 -10.48 -12.31 48.35
N ASN A 219 -9.84 -12.28 49.53
CA ASN A 219 -8.40 -12.04 49.67
C ASN A 219 -7.59 -13.12 48.94
N ARG A 220 -7.98 -14.40 49.04
CA ARG A 220 -7.35 -15.49 48.26
C ARG A 220 -7.50 -15.29 46.75
N LYS A 221 -8.65 -14.82 46.28
CA LYS A 221 -8.85 -14.49 44.84
C LYS A 221 -7.95 -13.34 44.40
N ILE A 222 -7.72 -12.33 45.24
CA ILE A 222 -6.82 -11.21 44.94
C ILE A 222 -5.38 -11.70 44.83
N GLU A 223 -4.91 -12.56 45.73
CA GLU A 223 -3.55 -13.13 45.67
C GLU A 223 -3.30 -14.00 44.42
N ILE A 224 -4.33 -14.68 43.92
CA ILE A 224 -4.21 -15.55 42.73
C ILE A 224 -4.33 -14.75 41.43
N SER A 225 -5.13 -13.68 41.41
CA SER A 225 -5.43 -12.89 40.20
C SER A 225 -4.39 -11.82 39.88
N LEU A 226 -3.52 -11.46 40.82
CA LEU A 226 -2.38 -10.57 40.60
C LEU A 226 -1.12 -11.42 40.38
N PRO A 227 -0.67 -11.64 39.13
CA PRO A 227 0.64 -12.22 38.91
C PRO A 227 1.72 -11.30 39.50
N LYS A 228 2.67 -11.88 40.23
CA LYS A 228 3.87 -11.20 40.73
C LYS A 228 4.70 -10.59 39.59
#